data_AF-B7VSL9-F1
#
_entry.id   AF-B7VSL9-F1
#
_cell.length_a   1.000
_cell.length_b   1.000
_cell.length_c   1.000
_cell.angle_alpha   90.00
_cell.angle_beta   90.00
_cell.angle_gamma   90.00
#
_symmetry.space_group_name_H-M   'P 1'
#
loop_
_entity.id
_entity.type
_entity.pdbx_description
1 polymer ?
#
loop_
_entity_poly.entity_id
_entity_poly.type
_entity_poly.pdbx_seq_one_letter_code
_entity_poly.pdbx_strand_id
1 'polypeptide(L)'
;MNNKSVFLSVAMVMLSAQANASDVNHESVSDGVIAEQRAKLSENTQGQGFGPQAPRDLGSLKGTNTRVFSDAPDSTAMNLCNIHFHKNAEHKGGEFTQYAGNGDGKGFQSGFKYTGKLSAAELKPFEGKVCPSDHGSLHSGDTIEVHYVYSTAQVEPGETLGACFNDAITNPQLRVETQVYVLVNDDKALGFEALAKHSKVDGLHQATNIPQDTGSAIQYAGSTTGPGYNEQGSPFQVTWSVRPQVAKVNIATVGSWCEGNDFNEDHAHGVRNIVVNPELLSPISN
;
A
#
# COMPACT_ATOMS: atom_id res chain seq x y z
N MET A 1 -10.57 -78.99 -10.14
CA MET A 1 -11.32 -77.79 -9.71
C MET A 1 -10.42 -76.99 -8.77
N ASN A 2 -9.67 -76.02 -9.30
CA ASN A 2 -8.82 -75.14 -8.49
C ASN A 2 -9.15 -73.68 -8.87
N ASN A 3 -9.91 -73.01 -8.01
CA ASN A 3 -10.20 -71.58 -8.11
C ASN A 3 -8.97 -70.79 -7.70
N LYS A 4 -8.39 -70.02 -8.62
CA LYS A 4 -7.41 -68.97 -8.30
C LYS A 4 -8.14 -67.63 -8.26
N SER A 5 -8.35 -67.13 -7.04
CA SER A 5 -8.89 -65.80 -6.79
C SER A 5 -7.86 -64.74 -7.16
N VAL A 6 -8.30 -63.79 -7.98
CA VAL A 6 -7.55 -62.59 -8.38
C VAL A 6 -7.63 -61.56 -7.25
N PHE A 7 -6.49 -61.14 -6.71
CA PHE A 7 -6.41 -59.96 -5.82
C PHE A 7 -6.04 -58.74 -6.68
N LEU A 8 -7.02 -57.87 -6.92
CA LEU A 8 -6.81 -56.56 -7.52
C LEU A 8 -6.52 -55.56 -6.38
N SER A 9 -5.27 -55.08 -6.29
CA SER A 9 -4.91 -54.03 -5.33
C SER A 9 -5.31 -52.67 -5.92
N VAL A 10 -6.32 -52.02 -5.32
CA VAL A 10 -6.71 -50.66 -5.67
C VAL A 10 -5.83 -49.70 -4.87
N ALA A 11 -4.89 -49.03 -5.54
CA ALA A 11 -4.11 -47.94 -4.97
C ALA A 11 -5.00 -46.70 -4.85
N MET A 12 -5.37 -46.34 -3.62
CA MET A 12 -6.14 -45.14 -3.32
C MET A 12 -5.20 -43.94 -3.36
N VAL A 13 -5.20 -43.23 -4.49
CA VAL A 13 -4.49 -41.95 -4.64
C VAL A 13 -5.23 -40.92 -3.79
N MET A 14 -4.67 -40.55 -2.65
CA MET A 14 -5.14 -39.39 -1.87
C MET A 14 -4.74 -38.12 -2.62
N LEU A 15 -5.69 -37.55 -3.34
CA LEU A 15 -5.59 -36.22 -3.90
C LEU A 15 -5.74 -35.22 -2.73
N SER A 16 -4.62 -34.70 -2.24
CA SER A 16 -4.61 -33.61 -1.28
C SER A 16 -5.19 -32.36 -1.94
N ALA A 17 -6.46 -32.06 -1.65
CA ALA A 17 -7.07 -30.79 -2.00
C ALA A 17 -6.33 -29.68 -1.26
N GLN A 18 -5.57 -28.86 -2.01
CA GLN A 18 -5.09 -27.59 -1.50
C GLN A 18 -6.32 -26.69 -1.32
N ALA A 19 -6.71 -26.48 -0.06
CA ALA A 19 -7.73 -25.50 0.28
C ALA A 19 -7.11 -24.11 0.08
N ASN A 20 -7.39 -23.48 -1.06
CA ASN A 20 -7.24 -22.03 -1.17
C ASN A 20 -8.32 -21.40 -0.29
N ALA A 21 -7.90 -20.64 0.72
CA ALA A 21 -8.80 -19.78 1.47
C ALA A 21 -9.48 -18.82 0.49
N SER A 22 -10.80 -18.76 0.53
CA SER A 22 -11.61 -17.95 -0.38
C SER A 22 -11.55 -16.50 0.10
N ASP A 23 -10.86 -15.65 -0.65
CA ASP A 23 -11.18 -14.22 -0.65
C ASP A 23 -12.66 -14.06 -1.02
N VAL A 24 -13.33 -13.05 -0.45
CA VAL A 24 -14.70 -12.71 -0.87
C VAL A 24 -14.63 -12.35 -2.36
N ASN A 25 -15.16 -13.26 -3.20
CA ASN A 25 -15.17 -13.16 -4.66
C ASN A 25 -16.05 -11.97 -5.07
N HIS A 26 -15.50 -10.76 -5.00
CA HIS A 26 -16.03 -9.65 -5.78
C HIS A 26 -15.57 -9.87 -7.21
N GLU A 27 -16.52 -10.02 -8.14
CA GLU A 27 -16.19 -10.04 -9.56
C GLU A 27 -15.41 -8.77 -9.90
N SER A 28 -14.24 -8.94 -10.52
CA SER A 28 -13.43 -7.81 -10.96
C SER A 28 -14.24 -6.96 -11.92
N VAL A 29 -14.27 -5.65 -11.70
CA VAL A 29 -14.90 -4.71 -12.63
C VAL A 29 -14.15 -4.66 -13.96
N SER A 30 -14.85 -4.27 -15.03
CA SER A 30 -14.24 -4.16 -16.35
C SER A 30 -13.32 -2.95 -16.46
N ASP A 31 -12.42 -2.98 -17.45
CA ASP A 31 -11.55 -1.82 -17.75
C ASP A 31 -12.34 -0.56 -18.07
N GLY A 32 -13.58 -0.70 -18.58
CA GLY A 32 -14.48 0.41 -18.85
C GLY A 32 -14.86 1.18 -17.59
N VAL A 33 -15.06 0.50 -16.46
CA VAL A 33 -15.37 1.15 -15.17
C VAL A 33 -14.19 2.00 -14.70
N ILE A 34 -12.98 1.46 -14.79
CA ILE A 34 -11.76 2.20 -14.38
C ILE A 34 -11.48 3.36 -15.34
N ALA A 35 -11.74 3.18 -16.64
CA ALA A 35 -11.64 4.26 -17.62
C ALA A 35 -12.63 5.39 -17.34
N GLU A 36 -13.88 5.07 -16.98
CA GLU A 36 -14.89 6.05 -16.61
C GLU A 36 -14.48 6.83 -15.34
N GLN A 37 -13.98 6.12 -14.31
CA GLN A 37 -13.50 6.76 -13.08
C GLN A 37 -12.36 7.76 -13.37
N ARG A 38 -11.38 7.37 -14.20
CA ARG A 38 -10.29 8.27 -14.62
C ARG A 38 -10.79 9.46 -15.43
N ALA A 39 -11.79 9.26 -16.29
CA ALA A 39 -12.42 10.34 -17.06
C ALA A 39 -13.12 11.33 -16.12
N LYS A 40 -13.90 10.86 -15.15
CA LYS A 40 -14.53 11.70 -14.12
C LYS A 40 -13.52 12.44 -13.26
N LEU A 41 -12.43 11.79 -12.85
CA LEU A 41 -11.35 12.47 -12.15
C LEU A 41 -10.80 13.64 -12.97
N SER A 42 -10.57 13.43 -14.26
CA SER A 42 -10.11 14.49 -15.16
C SER A 42 -11.12 15.63 -15.29
N GLU A 43 -12.41 15.31 -15.45
CA GLU A 43 -13.49 16.30 -15.55
C GLU A 43 -13.63 17.12 -14.26
N ASN A 44 -13.71 16.43 -13.11
CA ASN A 44 -13.93 17.05 -11.81
C ASN A 44 -12.73 17.87 -11.32
N THR A 45 -11.55 17.71 -11.92
CA THR A 45 -10.35 18.49 -11.59
C THR A 45 -10.07 19.62 -12.59
N GLN A 46 -10.70 19.59 -13.77
CA GLN A 46 -10.44 20.56 -14.82
C GLN A 46 -10.79 21.98 -14.38
N GLY A 47 -9.82 22.89 -14.50
CA GLY A 47 -9.98 24.31 -14.16
C GLY A 47 -10.12 24.61 -12.65
N GLN A 48 -10.15 23.60 -11.78
CA GLN A 48 -10.34 23.78 -10.33
C GLN A 48 -9.05 24.19 -9.60
N GLY A 49 -7.89 24.07 -10.25
CA GLY A 49 -6.61 24.47 -9.66
C GLY A 49 -5.97 23.42 -8.75
N PHE A 50 -6.41 22.15 -8.81
CA PHE A 50 -5.75 21.05 -8.10
C PHE A 50 -4.26 20.92 -8.46
N GLY A 51 -3.46 20.61 -7.44
CA GLY A 51 -2.09 20.17 -7.63
C GLY A 51 -1.99 18.79 -8.31
N PRO A 52 -0.76 18.36 -8.61
CA PRO A 52 -0.48 16.98 -9.00
C PRO A 52 -1.16 15.95 -8.08
N GLN A 53 -1.64 14.87 -8.67
CA GLN A 53 -2.36 13.79 -8.00
C GLN A 53 -1.48 12.53 -7.90
N ALA A 54 -1.73 11.74 -6.86
CA ALA A 54 -1.10 10.45 -6.60
C ALA A 54 -2.17 9.34 -6.54
N PRO A 55 -1.83 8.05 -6.72
CA PRO A 55 -0.50 7.49 -6.97
C PRO A 55 -0.17 7.45 -8.48
N ARG A 56 1.10 7.15 -8.80
CA ARG A 56 1.62 7.17 -10.19
C ARG A 56 2.56 6.02 -10.51
N ASP A 57 2.89 5.89 -11.80
CA ASP A 57 4.01 5.06 -12.26
C ASP A 57 5.32 5.82 -12.03
N LEU A 58 6.14 5.30 -11.13
CA LEU A 58 7.44 5.86 -10.74
C LEU A 58 8.47 5.78 -11.88
N GLY A 59 8.28 4.89 -12.86
CA GLY A 59 9.10 4.83 -14.07
C GLY A 59 8.75 5.91 -15.10
N SER A 60 7.62 6.62 -14.93
CA SER A 60 7.20 7.70 -15.81
C SER A 60 7.55 9.05 -15.21
N LEU A 61 8.61 9.68 -15.73
CA LEU A 61 9.01 11.04 -15.35
C LEU A 61 8.08 12.13 -15.90
N LYS A 62 7.12 11.75 -16.75
CA LYS A 62 6.22 12.68 -17.45
C LYS A 62 5.15 13.22 -16.51
N GLY A 63 4.92 14.51 -16.60
CA GLY A 63 3.81 15.23 -16.00
C GLY A 63 3.80 16.66 -16.52
N THR A 64 2.62 17.22 -16.74
CA THR A 64 2.41 18.58 -17.27
C THR A 64 1.63 19.46 -16.31
N ASN A 65 1.28 18.95 -15.12
CA ASN A 65 0.72 19.80 -14.08
C ASN A 65 1.79 20.80 -13.60
N THR A 66 1.54 22.08 -13.85
CA THR A 66 2.45 23.19 -13.49
C THR A 66 2.09 23.84 -12.16
N ARG A 67 1.10 23.33 -11.42
CA ARG A 67 0.78 23.83 -10.09
C ARG A 67 1.88 23.38 -9.13
N VAL A 68 2.68 24.34 -8.68
CA VAL A 68 3.80 24.11 -7.78
C VAL A 68 3.39 24.48 -6.36
N PHE A 69 3.81 23.65 -5.41
CA PHE A 69 3.82 23.96 -3.99
C PHE A 69 5.22 23.67 -3.44
N SER A 70 5.57 24.27 -2.31
CA SER A 70 6.86 24.05 -1.68
C SER A 70 7.00 22.60 -1.25
N ASP A 71 8.12 21.98 -1.60
CA ASP A 71 8.47 20.66 -1.06
C ASP A 71 8.45 20.70 0.47
N ALA A 72 7.82 19.69 1.06
CA ALA A 72 7.84 19.51 2.50
C ALA A 72 9.29 19.27 2.97
N PRO A 73 9.67 19.74 4.16
CA PRO A 73 10.98 19.46 4.75
C PRO A 73 11.27 17.95 4.83
N ASP A 74 12.52 17.60 5.12
CA ASP A 74 12.85 16.22 5.46
C ASP A 74 12.04 15.75 6.66
N SER A 75 11.69 14.46 6.69
CA SER A 75 10.84 13.87 7.73
C SER A 75 11.40 14.04 9.14
N THR A 76 12.73 14.14 9.28
CA THR A 76 13.44 14.41 10.55
C THR A 76 13.16 15.80 11.14
N ALA A 77 12.60 16.73 10.35
CA ALA A 77 12.19 18.06 10.77
C ALA A 77 10.67 18.21 10.90
N MET A 78 9.90 17.12 10.83
CA MET A 78 8.43 17.10 10.85
C MET A 78 7.89 16.18 11.95
N ASN A 79 6.61 16.27 12.30
CA ASN A 79 5.98 15.28 13.19
C ASN A 79 5.38 14.14 12.38
N LEU A 80 5.75 12.91 12.69
CA LEU A 80 4.97 11.73 12.31
C LEU A 80 3.56 11.89 12.89
N CYS A 81 2.55 11.84 12.03
CA CYS A 81 1.15 11.95 12.42
C CYS A 81 0.37 10.65 12.20
N ASN A 82 0.79 9.80 11.26
CA ASN A 82 0.08 8.55 11.01
C ASN A 82 0.99 7.51 10.34
N ILE A 83 0.74 6.23 10.63
CA ILE A 83 1.26 5.09 9.89
C ILE A 83 0.06 4.22 9.50
N HIS A 84 -0.09 3.95 8.21
CA HIS A 84 -1.11 3.03 7.69
C HIS A 84 -0.56 2.24 6.51
N PHE A 85 -1.30 1.24 6.03
CA PHE A 85 -0.90 0.46 4.87
C PHE A 85 -2.06 0.02 3.99
N HIS A 86 -1.74 -0.22 2.73
CA HIS A 86 -2.68 -0.71 1.72
C HIS A 86 -2.37 -2.15 1.33
N LYS A 87 -3.40 -2.91 0.92
CA LYS A 87 -3.18 -4.22 0.29
C LYS A 87 -2.80 -3.99 -1.17
N ASN A 88 -1.64 -4.52 -1.55
CA ASN A 88 -0.87 -4.19 -2.76
C ASN A 88 -0.36 -2.74 -2.77
N ALA A 89 0.59 -2.47 -3.66
CA ALA A 89 1.15 -1.13 -3.86
C ALA A 89 0.17 -0.22 -4.60
N GLU A 90 0.00 0.99 -4.09
CA GLU A 90 -0.73 2.08 -4.76
C GLU A 90 0.10 2.60 -5.93
N HIS A 91 1.41 2.71 -5.74
CA HIS A 91 2.36 3.07 -6.78
C HIS A 91 2.71 1.87 -7.66
N LYS A 92 3.15 2.16 -8.89
CA LYS A 92 3.81 1.19 -9.74
C LYS A 92 5.28 1.58 -9.90
N GLY A 93 6.21 0.67 -9.62
CA GLY A 93 7.63 0.96 -9.80
C GLY A 93 8.54 -0.12 -9.26
N GLY A 94 9.81 -0.07 -9.66
CA GLY A 94 10.85 -0.98 -9.19
C GLY A 94 10.41 -2.45 -9.19
N GLU A 95 10.33 -3.05 -8.00
CA GLU A 95 10.00 -4.47 -7.82
C GLU A 95 8.48 -4.75 -7.72
N PHE A 96 7.61 -3.74 -7.74
CA PHE A 96 6.16 -3.85 -7.64
C PHE A 96 5.48 -3.31 -8.90
N THR A 97 5.42 -4.13 -9.95
CA THR A 97 4.93 -3.71 -11.28
C THR A 97 3.83 -4.59 -11.87
N GLN A 98 3.55 -5.74 -11.26
CA GLN A 98 2.48 -6.63 -11.71
C GLN A 98 1.13 -6.10 -11.24
N TYR A 99 0.28 -5.69 -12.17
CA TYR A 99 -1.07 -5.24 -11.83
C TYR A 99 -1.92 -6.41 -11.30
N ALA A 100 -2.56 -6.20 -10.15
CA ALA A 100 -3.40 -7.21 -9.50
C ALA A 100 -4.75 -7.43 -10.22
N GLY A 101 -5.17 -6.48 -11.06
CA GLY A 101 -6.49 -6.42 -11.68
C GLY A 101 -7.29 -5.22 -11.17
N ASN A 102 -8.49 -5.03 -11.70
CA ASN A 102 -9.33 -3.87 -11.34
C ASN A 102 -10.05 -4.05 -10.00
N GLY A 103 -10.09 -5.28 -9.47
CA GLY A 103 -10.75 -5.58 -8.21
C GLY A 103 -12.21 -5.14 -8.21
N ASP A 104 -12.71 -4.68 -7.06
CA ASP A 104 -14.11 -4.27 -6.91
C ASP A 104 -14.45 -2.88 -7.49
N GLY A 105 -13.47 -2.21 -8.13
CA GLY A 105 -13.60 -0.83 -8.61
C GLY A 105 -13.62 0.23 -7.50
N LYS A 106 -13.46 -0.17 -6.24
CA LYS A 106 -13.39 0.67 -5.04
C LYS A 106 -12.06 0.54 -4.32
N GLY A 107 -11.05 0.02 -5.02
CA GLY A 107 -9.66 -0.06 -4.55
C GLY A 107 -9.30 -1.38 -3.87
N PHE A 108 -10.25 -2.24 -3.51
CA PHE A 108 -9.91 -3.54 -2.95
C PHE A 108 -9.60 -4.53 -4.07
N GLN A 109 -8.65 -5.44 -3.80
CA GLN A 109 -8.19 -6.46 -4.76
C GLN A 109 -7.58 -5.86 -6.05
N SER A 110 -7.12 -4.60 -5.99
CA SER A 110 -6.40 -3.91 -7.08
C SER A 110 -4.97 -3.54 -6.67
N GLY A 111 -4.30 -2.65 -7.41
CA GLY A 111 -2.93 -2.19 -7.13
C GLY A 111 -1.85 -3.05 -7.76
N PHE A 112 -0.62 -2.91 -7.29
CA PHE A 112 0.57 -3.56 -7.85
C PHE A 112 1.23 -4.53 -6.88
N LYS A 113 1.57 -5.70 -7.38
CA LYS A 113 2.19 -6.79 -6.62
C LYS A 113 3.70 -6.79 -6.81
N TYR A 114 4.40 -7.21 -5.77
CA TYR A 114 5.79 -7.63 -5.84
C TYR A 114 5.99 -8.68 -6.93
N THR A 115 7.07 -8.51 -7.70
CA THR A 115 7.39 -9.32 -8.88
C THR A 115 8.61 -10.21 -8.69
N GLY A 116 9.25 -10.15 -7.52
CA GLY A 116 10.37 -11.03 -7.18
C GLY A 116 9.91 -12.43 -6.77
N LYS A 117 10.87 -13.23 -6.31
CA LYS A 117 10.67 -14.65 -6.01
C LYS A 117 10.61 -14.90 -4.51
N LEU A 118 9.64 -15.71 -4.10
CA LEU A 118 9.53 -16.25 -2.76
C LEU A 118 9.72 -17.77 -2.80
N SER A 119 10.35 -18.31 -1.77
CA SER A 119 10.49 -19.75 -1.56
C SER A 119 9.17 -20.38 -1.13
N ALA A 120 9.07 -21.70 -1.30
CA ALA A 120 7.91 -22.44 -0.81
C ALA A 120 7.76 -22.37 0.72
N ALA A 121 8.84 -22.14 1.46
CA ALA A 121 8.79 -21.96 2.91
C ALA A 121 8.17 -20.60 3.29
N GLU A 122 8.61 -19.52 2.64
CA GLU A 122 8.09 -18.17 2.83
C GLU A 122 6.62 -18.04 2.45
N LEU A 123 6.16 -18.81 1.45
CA LEU A 123 4.77 -18.84 0.98
C LEU A 123 3.86 -19.76 1.78
N LYS A 124 4.35 -20.43 2.83
CA LYS A 124 3.49 -21.28 3.66
C LYS A 124 2.33 -20.45 4.22
N PRO A 125 1.08 -20.94 4.15
CA PRO A 125 -0.04 -20.28 4.78
C PRO A 125 0.26 -20.00 6.25
N PHE A 126 -0.09 -18.80 6.71
CA PHE A 126 -0.03 -18.46 8.12
C PHE A 126 -1.29 -18.97 8.83
N GLU A 127 -1.15 -19.43 10.08
CA GLU A 127 -2.29 -19.91 10.85
C GLU A 127 -3.08 -18.73 11.43
N GLY A 128 -4.36 -18.62 11.05
CA GLY A 128 -5.24 -17.54 11.50
C GLY A 128 -5.53 -16.49 10.42
N LYS A 129 -6.39 -15.53 10.76
CA LYS A 129 -6.68 -14.37 9.89
C LYS A 129 -5.79 -13.21 10.31
N VAL A 130 -5.07 -12.64 9.34
CA VAL A 130 -4.18 -11.51 9.57
C VAL A 130 -4.86 -10.23 9.09
N CYS A 131 -5.02 -9.26 10.00
CA CYS A 131 -5.64 -7.95 9.74
C CYS A 131 -6.95 -8.04 8.94
N PRO A 132 -7.96 -8.78 9.45
CA PRO A 132 -9.17 -9.09 8.68
C PRO A 132 -10.07 -7.85 8.48
N SER A 133 -10.68 -7.74 7.31
CA SER A 133 -11.79 -6.82 7.04
C SER A 133 -12.91 -7.52 6.25
N ASP A 134 -13.99 -6.77 5.98
CA ASP A 134 -15.06 -7.20 5.07
C ASP A 134 -14.56 -7.49 3.65
N HIS A 135 -13.38 -6.97 3.29
CA HIS A 135 -12.75 -7.13 1.98
C HIS A 135 -11.67 -8.24 1.93
N GLY A 136 -11.47 -8.96 3.04
CA GLY A 136 -10.54 -10.09 3.14
C GLY A 136 -9.46 -9.91 4.20
N SER A 137 -8.57 -10.90 4.29
CA SER A 137 -7.40 -10.90 5.18
C SER A 137 -6.09 -10.85 4.39
N LEU A 138 -4.98 -10.61 5.07
CA LEU A 138 -3.64 -10.72 4.51
C LEU A 138 -3.15 -12.18 4.54
N HIS A 139 -2.35 -12.55 3.55
CA HIS A 139 -1.75 -13.87 3.40
C HIS A 139 -0.26 -13.79 3.05
N SER A 140 0.48 -14.87 3.32
CA SER A 140 1.86 -15.00 2.88
C SER A 140 1.95 -14.85 1.36
N GLY A 141 2.84 -13.98 0.88
CA GLY A 141 2.99 -13.59 -0.52
C GLY A 141 2.24 -12.31 -0.90
N ASP A 142 1.35 -11.80 -0.05
CA ASP A 142 0.71 -10.51 -0.29
C ASP A 142 1.74 -9.38 -0.26
N THR A 143 1.51 -8.38 -1.11
CA THR A 143 2.26 -7.12 -1.10
C THR A 143 1.50 -6.11 -0.25
N ILE A 144 2.20 -5.29 0.52
CA ILE A 144 1.63 -4.12 1.18
C ILE A 144 2.47 -2.89 0.88
N GLU A 145 1.82 -1.74 0.76
CA GLU A 145 2.51 -0.44 0.71
C GLU A 145 2.16 0.34 1.97
N VAL A 146 3.20 0.79 2.66
CA VAL A 146 3.13 1.39 3.99
C VAL A 146 3.52 2.85 3.88
N HIS A 147 2.67 3.70 4.44
CA HIS A 147 2.85 5.14 4.46
C HIS A 147 3.19 5.59 5.87
N TYR A 148 4.35 6.24 6.01
CA TYR A 148 4.71 6.99 7.20
C TYR A 148 4.45 8.46 6.89
N VAL A 149 3.35 8.99 7.42
CA VAL A 149 2.83 10.32 7.10
C VAL A 149 3.36 11.33 8.12
N TYR A 150 3.96 12.41 7.61
CA TYR A 150 4.54 13.48 8.38
C TYR A 150 3.83 14.81 8.09
N SER A 151 3.70 15.63 9.13
CA SER A 151 3.12 16.96 9.09
C SER A 151 4.07 18.01 9.67
N THR A 152 4.09 19.19 9.07
CA THR A 152 4.75 20.37 9.64
C THR A 152 3.95 20.99 10.80
N ALA A 153 2.71 20.57 11.01
CA ALA A 153 1.92 21.01 12.15
C ALA A 153 2.48 20.43 13.46
N GLN A 154 2.19 21.13 14.56
CA GLN A 154 2.39 20.60 15.91
C GLN A 154 1.24 19.65 16.23
N VAL A 155 1.48 18.37 15.97
CA VAL A 155 0.51 17.27 16.12
C VAL A 155 1.20 16.05 16.74
N GLU A 156 0.39 15.10 17.20
CA GLU A 156 0.84 13.80 17.70
C GLU A 156 0.30 12.68 16.80
N PRO A 157 0.94 11.50 16.75
CA PRO A 157 0.45 10.31 16.08
C PRO A 157 -0.99 9.99 16.44
N GLY A 158 -1.80 9.62 15.44
CA GLY A 158 -3.17 9.21 15.66
C GLY A 158 -3.85 8.65 14.43
N GLU A 159 -5.14 8.42 14.58
CA GLU A 159 -5.97 7.79 13.55
C GLU A 159 -6.17 8.69 12.34
N THR A 160 -6.18 8.07 11.16
CA THR A 160 -6.52 8.70 9.87
C THR A 160 -5.61 9.87 9.47
N LEU A 161 -5.88 10.44 8.29
CA LEU A 161 -5.25 11.69 7.87
C LEU A 161 -5.57 12.87 8.81
N GLY A 162 -6.67 12.79 9.57
CA GLY A 162 -7.10 13.83 10.52
C GLY A 162 -6.04 14.18 11.56
N ALA A 163 -5.27 13.19 12.02
CA ALA A 163 -4.17 13.39 12.98
C ALA A 163 -3.04 14.29 12.47
N CYS A 164 -2.96 14.52 11.15
CA CYS A 164 -1.94 15.37 10.54
C CYS A 164 -2.29 16.87 10.60
N PHE A 165 -3.45 17.24 11.11
CA PHE A 165 -3.94 18.62 11.22
C PHE A 165 -4.23 19.00 12.67
N ASN A 166 -4.38 20.30 12.92
CA ASN A 166 -4.94 20.82 14.16
C ASN A 166 -5.81 22.06 13.88
N ASP A 167 -6.53 22.55 14.89
CA ASP A 167 -7.46 23.68 14.76
C ASP A 167 -6.80 24.96 14.21
N ALA A 168 -5.49 25.13 14.45
CA ALA A 168 -4.74 26.31 14.02
C ALA A 168 -4.15 26.16 12.60
N ILE A 169 -3.88 24.93 12.14
CA ILE A 169 -3.17 24.63 10.91
C ILE A 169 -3.95 23.56 10.13
N THR A 170 -4.78 24.02 9.21
CA THR A 170 -5.63 23.17 8.36
C THR A 170 -5.00 22.84 7.00
N ASN A 171 -3.86 23.45 6.65
CA ASN A 171 -3.10 23.18 5.44
C ASN A 171 -1.58 23.14 5.72
N PRO A 172 -1.10 22.19 6.56
CA PRO A 172 0.32 21.96 6.74
C PRO A 172 0.95 21.41 5.45
N GLN A 173 2.28 21.53 5.32
CA GLN A 173 3.00 20.69 4.38
C GLN A 173 2.97 19.24 4.87
N LEU A 174 2.60 18.34 3.97
CA LEU A 174 2.55 16.89 4.20
C LEU A 174 3.67 16.20 3.44
N ARG A 175 4.28 15.21 4.09
CA ARG A 175 5.29 14.33 3.50
C ARG A 175 4.94 12.89 3.77
N VAL A 176 5.11 12.02 2.78
CA VAL A 176 4.92 10.58 2.96
C VAL A 176 6.20 9.85 2.59
N GLU A 177 6.82 9.21 3.59
CA GLU A 177 7.85 8.22 3.35
C GLU A 177 7.18 6.88 3.11
N THR A 178 7.51 6.23 2.00
CA THR A 178 6.78 5.05 1.52
C THR A 178 7.71 3.85 1.37
N GLN A 179 7.24 2.72 1.87
CA GLN A 179 7.90 1.43 1.76
C GLN A 179 6.94 0.41 1.19
N VAL A 180 7.43 -0.45 0.30
CA VAL A 180 6.67 -1.61 -0.17
C VAL A 180 7.27 -2.86 0.47
N TYR A 181 6.42 -3.69 1.05
CA TYR A 181 6.81 -4.94 1.67
C TYR A 181 6.10 -6.12 1.03
N VAL A 182 6.74 -7.29 1.08
CA VAL A 182 6.09 -8.57 0.79
C VAL A 182 6.03 -9.40 2.06
N LEU A 183 4.85 -9.93 2.34
CA LEU A 183 4.59 -10.70 3.55
C LEU A 183 5.09 -12.12 3.38
N VAL A 184 5.85 -12.62 4.34
CA VAL A 184 6.38 -13.99 4.33
C VAL A 184 6.13 -14.66 5.67
N ASN A 185 5.91 -15.96 5.64
CA ASN A 185 5.86 -16.81 6.84
C ASN A 185 7.28 -17.27 7.20
N ASP A 186 8.09 -16.33 7.69
CA ASP A 186 9.49 -16.54 8.08
C ASP A 186 9.80 -15.69 9.31
N ASP A 187 10.25 -16.32 10.40
CA ASP A 187 10.59 -15.66 11.67
C ASP A 187 11.89 -14.86 11.61
N LYS A 188 12.69 -15.03 10.55
CA LYS A 188 13.92 -14.27 10.29
C LYS A 188 13.68 -13.03 9.44
N ALA A 189 12.48 -12.87 8.86
CA ALA A 189 12.12 -11.67 8.13
C ALA A 189 11.96 -10.47 9.08
N LEU A 190 11.89 -9.25 8.53
CA LEU A 190 11.73 -8.04 9.34
C LEU A 190 10.41 -8.08 10.13
N GLY A 191 10.42 -7.59 11.36
CA GLY A 191 9.22 -7.45 12.18
C GLY A 191 8.51 -6.12 11.93
N PHE A 192 7.23 -6.16 11.57
CA PHE A 192 6.45 -4.97 11.26
C PHE A 192 6.30 -4.02 12.45
N GLU A 193 6.10 -4.53 13.66
CA GLU A 193 6.06 -3.72 14.88
C GLU A 193 7.36 -2.93 15.09
N ALA A 194 8.51 -3.52 14.71
CA ALA A 194 9.78 -2.82 14.76
C ALA A 194 9.84 -1.73 13.68
N LEU A 195 9.35 -1.98 12.47
CA LEU A 195 9.30 -1.02 11.36
C LEU A 195 8.36 0.15 11.66
N ALA A 196 7.20 -0.13 12.26
CA ALA A 196 6.19 0.85 12.67
C ALA A 196 6.51 1.54 14.00
N LYS A 197 7.63 1.20 14.65
CA LYS A 197 8.03 1.82 15.91
C LYS A 197 8.27 3.31 15.72
N HIS A 198 7.63 4.10 16.59
CA HIS A 198 7.85 5.54 16.66
C HIS A 198 8.22 5.99 18.07
N SER A 199 8.85 7.15 18.16
CA SER A 199 9.20 7.80 19.43
C SER A 199 9.42 9.31 19.22
N LYS A 200 9.51 10.08 20.32
CA LYS A 200 9.93 11.48 20.24
C LYS A 200 11.45 11.57 20.14
N VAL A 201 11.96 12.16 19.05
CA VAL A 201 13.39 12.46 18.81
C VAL A 201 13.50 13.97 18.63
N ASP A 202 14.35 14.62 19.44
CA ASP A 202 14.54 16.08 19.42
C ASP A 202 13.23 16.89 19.52
N GLY A 203 12.24 16.34 20.24
CA GLY A 203 10.93 16.98 20.46
C GLY A 203 9.90 16.73 19.36
N LEU A 204 10.24 16.00 18.30
CA LEU A 204 9.34 15.64 17.19
C LEU A 204 9.00 14.15 17.20
N HIS A 205 7.78 13.80 16.83
CA HIS A 205 7.41 12.39 16.64
C HIS A 205 8.06 11.82 15.39
N GLN A 206 8.71 10.66 15.49
CA GLN A 206 9.51 10.07 14.41
C GLN A 206 9.32 8.57 14.35
N ALA A 207 9.14 8.02 13.15
CA ALA A 207 9.30 6.59 12.91
C ALA A 207 10.79 6.27 12.80
N THR A 208 11.34 5.55 13.78
CA THR A 208 12.80 5.46 13.96
C THR A 208 13.46 4.37 13.12
N ASN A 209 12.65 3.49 12.53
CA ASN A 209 13.11 2.22 11.94
C ASN A 209 12.66 2.04 10.49
N ILE A 210 12.35 3.13 9.78
CA ILE A 210 12.06 3.07 8.35
C ILE A 210 13.31 2.54 7.62
N PRO A 211 13.21 1.45 6.83
CA PRO A 211 14.34 0.92 6.07
C PRO A 211 14.94 1.94 5.11
N GLN A 212 16.27 1.99 5.04
CA GLN A 212 16.99 2.91 4.16
C GLN A 212 17.68 2.22 2.98
N ASP A 213 17.66 0.88 2.96
CA ASP A 213 18.34 0.00 2.02
C ASP A 213 17.42 -0.59 0.94
N THR A 214 16.15 -0.16 0.87
CA THR A 214 15.17 -0.55 -0.15
C THR A 214 15.26 0.28 -1.44
N GLY A 215 16.49 0.66 -1.82
CA GLY A 215 16.78 1.49 -2.99
C GLY A 215 16.60 2.99 -2.75
N SER A 216 17.17 3.80 -3.65
CA SER A 216 17.07 5.27 -3.59
C SER A 216 15.62 5.73 -3.76
N ALA A 217 15.16 6.60 -2.87
CA ALA A 217 13.79 7.11 -2.91
C ALA A 217 13.56 7.99 -4.15
N ILE A 218 12.42 7.79 -4.80
CA ILE A 218 11.91 8.63 -5.89
C ILE A 218 10.98 9.65 -5.26
N GLN A 219 11.36 10.93 -5.31
CA GLN A 219 10.56 12.01 -4.75
C GLN A 219 9.75 12.72 -5.82
N TYR A 220 8.51 13.08 -5.49
CA TYR A 220 7.65 13.85 -6.40
C TYR A 220 6.53 14.58 -5.65
N ALA A 221 6.05 15.68 -6.24
CA ALA A 221 4.87 16.38 -5.77
C ALA A 221 3.60 15.63 -6.18
N GLY A 222 2.73 15.31 -5.22
CA GLY A 222 1.48 14.60 -5.43
C GLY A 222 0.38 15.08 -4.48
N SER A 223 -0.58 14.20 -4.24
CA SER A 223 -1.72 14.44 -3.36
C SER A 223 -1.88 13.30 -2.35
N THR A 224 -2.85 13.41 -1.45
CA THR A 224 -3.30 12.23 -0.70
C THR A 224 -3.95 11.23 -1.64
N THR A 225 -3.93 9.96 -1.24
CA THR A 225 -4.40 8.80 -1.99
C THR A 225 -5.62 8.16 -1.32
N GLY A 226 -6.01 6.98 -1.78
CA GLY A 226 -7.20 6.26 -1.34
C GLY A 226 -8.35 6.26 -2.36
N PRO A 227 -9.18 5.20 -2.37
CA PRO A 227 -10.20 4.98 -3.41
C PRO A 227 -11.31 6.02 -3.45
N GLY A 228 -11.51 6.78 -2.36
CA GLY A 228 -12.40 7.94 -2.34
C GLY A 228 -12.04 9.02 -3.36
N TYR A 229 -10.80 9.04 -3.86
CA TYR A 229 -10.31 9.98 -4.87
C TYR A 229 -10.22 9.36 -6.28
N ASN A 230 -10.86 8.21 -6.53
CA ASN A 230 -10.90 7.61 -7.87
C ASN A 230 -11.61 8.50 -8.90
N GLU A 231 -12.59 9.29 -8.48
CA GLU A 231 -13.36 10.20 -9.35
C GLU A 231 -13.20 11.68 -8.94
N GLN A 232 -12.54 11.97 -7.83
CA GLN A 232 -12.39 13.33 -7.28
C GLN A 232 -10.93 13.68 -7.03
N GLY A 233 -10.57 14.95 -7.23
CA GLY A 233 -9.24 15.45 -6.89
C GLY A 233 -9.03 15.52 -5.38
N SER A 234 -7.89 15.07 -4.90
CA SER A 234 -7.47 15.38 -3.54
C SER A 234 -6.92 16.82 -3.50
N PRO A 235 -7.39 17.66 -2.55
CA PRO A 235 -6.94 19.04 -2.43
C PRO A 235 -5.58 19.16 -1.74
N PHE A 236 -5.12 18.10 -1.07
CA PHE A 236 -3.93 18.13 -0.24
C PHE A 236 -2.66 18.03 -1.08
N GLN A 237 -1.67 18.82 -0.71
CA GLN A 237 -0.37 18.90 -1.36
C GLN A 237 0.63 18.05 -0.58
N VAL A 238 1.13 16.98 -1.20
CA VAL A 238 1.97 15.98 -0.53
C VAL A 238 3.29 15.84 -1.27
N THR A 239 4.41 15.95 -0.54
CA THR A 239 5.71 15.49 -1.04
C THR A 239 5.83 13.99 -0.79
N TRP A 240 5.79 13.21 -1.86
CA TRP A 240 5.96 11.77 -1.81
C TRP A 240 7.44 11.40 -1.89
N SER A 241 7.82 10.35 -1.15
CA SER A 241 9.14 9.73 -1.18
C SER A 241 8.95 8.22 -1.21
N VAL A 242 9.09 7.61 -2.40
CA VAL A 242 8.77 6.18 -2.61
C VAL A 242 10.02 5.39 -2.94
N ARG A 243 10.31 4.37 -2.14
CA ARG A 243 11.45 3.48 -2.36
C ARG A 243 11.08 2.31 -3.29
N PRO A 244 11.89 2.00 -4.32
CA PRO A 244 11.49 1.11 -5.41
C PRO A 244 11.74 -0.39 -5.13
N GLN A 245 12.46 -0.75 -4.08
CA GLN A 245 12.74 -2.17 -3.75
C GLN A 245 11.87 -2.63 -2.57
N VAL A 246 11.62 -3.93 -2.52
CA VAL A 246 10.72 -4.54 -1.55
C VAL A 246 11.50 -5.26 -0.47
N ALA A 247 11.15 -5.00 0.80
CA ALA A 247 11.66 -5.79 1.92
C ALA A 247 10.67 -6.90 2.32
N LYS A 248 11.20 -7.99 2.86
CA LYS A 248 10.40 -9.11 3.37
C LYS A 248 10.04 -8.87 4.83
N VAL A 249 8.75 -9.01 5.14
CA VAL A 249 8.20 -8.78 6.49
C VAL A 249 7.51 -10.03 6.98
N ASN A 250 7.77 -10.41 8.24
CA ASN A 250 7.12 -11.54 8.88
C ASN A 250 5.62 -11.22 9.07
N ILE A 251 4.77 -11.98 8.38
CA ILE A 251 3.32 -11.78 8.39
C ILE A 251 2.71 -11.85 9.81
N ALA A 252 3.28 -12.67 10.70
CA ALA A 252 2.81 -12.79 12.07
C ALA A 252 2.86 -11.44 12.81
N THR A 253 3.92 -10.66 12.57
CA THR A 253 4.13 -9.36 13.22
C THR A 253 3.23 -8.26 12.66
N VAL A 254 2.78 -8.40 11.41
CA VAL A 254 1.75 -7.52 10.84
C VAL A 254 0.42 -7.79 11.54
N GLY A 255 0.07 -9.07 11.72
CA GLY A 255 -1.12 -9.48 12.47
C GLY A 255 -1.13 -8.92 13.89
N SER A 256 -0.03 -9.11 14.64
CA SER A 256 0.14 -8.56 15.99
C SER A 256 -0.09 -7.05 16.05
N TRP A 257 0.49 -6.30 15.10
CA TRP A 257 0.33 -4.85 15.06
C TRP A 257 -1.13 -4.41 14.81
N CYS A 258 -1.87 -5.13 13.98
CA CYS A 258 -3.29 -4.87 13.71
C CYS A 258 -4.22 -5.17 14.91
N GLU A 259 -3.75 -5.90 15.93
CA GLU A 259 -4.54 -6.15 17.15
C GLU A 259 -4.54 -4.94 18.09
N GLY A 260 -3.59 -4.01 17.93
CA GLY A 260 -3.56 -2.76 18.67
C GLY A 260 -2.31 -1.92 18.39
N ASN A 261 -2.53 -0.67 17.99
CA ASN A 261 -1.49 0.32 17.74
C ASN A 261 -2.01 1.74 17.96
N ASP A 262 -1.12 2.72 18.01
CA ASP A 262 -1.45 4.13 18.28
C ASP A 262 -2.27 4.82 17.17
N PHE A 263 -2.43 4.16 16.02
CA PHE A 263 -3.14 4.66 14.85
C PHE A 263 -4.53 4.02 14.67
N ASN A 264 -4.88 3.05 15.52
CA ASN A 264 -6.10 2.24 15.44
C ASN A 264 -6.30 1.56 14.07
N GLU A 265 -5.20 1.20 13.42
CA GLU A 265 -5.19 0.49 12.14
C GLU A 265 -5.34 -1.01 12.39
N ASP A 266 -6.41 -1.64 11.91
CA ASP A 266 -6.71 -3.06 12.12
C ASP A 266 -6.80 -3.87 10.82
N HIS A 267 -6.78 -3.22 9.66
CA HIS A 267 -6.83 -3.86 8.35
C HIS A 267 -6.10 -3.07 7.25
N ALA A 268 -5.91 -3.72 6.11
CA ALA A 268 -5.33 -3.10 4.93
C ALA A 268 -6.35 -2.22 4.20
N HIS A 269 -5.95 -0.99 3.84
CA HIS A 269 -6.77 -0.11 3.00
C HIS A 269 -6.79 -0.54 1.54
N GLY A 270 -7.86 -0.16 0.84
CA GLY A 270 -7.94 -0.25 -0.63
C GLY A 270 -7.08 0.82 -1.31
N VAL A 271 -6.77 0.63 -2.60
CA VAL A 271 -5.86 1.51 -3.34
C VAL A 271 -6.56 2.51 -4.26
N ARG A 272 -5.89 3.65 -4.45
CA ARG A 272 -5.89 4.54 -5.62
C ARG A 272 -5.90 3.83 -6.98
N ASN A 273 -6.83 4.09 -7.90
CA ASN A 273 -6.52 3.90 -9.33
C ASN A 273 -5.30 4.75 -9.71
N ILE A 274 -4.28 4.14 -10.32
CA ILE A 274 -3.11 4.87 -10.79
C ILE A 274 -3.50 6.03 -11.71
N VAL A 275 -2.95 7.22 -11.44
CA VAL A 275 -3.18 8.43 -12.23
C VAL A 275 -2.36 8.35 -13.51
N VAL A 276 -3.02 8.54 -14.65
CA VAL A 276 -2.41 8.43 -15.98
C VAL A 276 -2.51 9.72 -16.81
N ASN A 277 -3.40 10.64 -16.45
CA ASN A 277 -3.51 11.93 -17.13
C ASN A 277 -2.28 12.80 -16.80
N PRO A 278 -1.43 13.17 -17.78
CA PRO A 278 -0.26 14.00 -17.54
C PRO A 278 -0.60 15.36 -16.90
N GLU A 279 -1.77 15.94 -17.17
CA GLU A 279 -2.21 17.21 -16.55
C GLU A 279 -2.47 17.10 -15.05
N LEU A 280 -2.57 15.87 -14.53
CA LEU A 280 -2.69 15.56 -13.11
C LEU A 280 -1.39 15.00 -12.52
N LEU A 281 -0.29 14.94 -13.28
CA LEU A 281 0.99 14.44 -12.79
C LEU A 281 2.03 15.56 -12.76
N SER A 282 2.88 15.55 -11.74
CA SER A 282 4.08 16.38 -11.69
C SER A 282 5.16 15.81 -12.61
N PRO A 283 6.04 16.63 -13.19
CA PRO A 283 7.31 16.13 -13.71
C PRO A 283 8.16 15.62 -12.54
N ILE A 284 8.84 14.49 -12.73
CA ILE A 284 9.87 14.02 -11.78
C ILE A 284 11.22 14.51 -12.31
N SER A 285 11.93 15.28 -11.50
CA SER A 285 13.32 15.67 -11.81
C SER A 285 14.27 14.64 -11.20
N ASN A 286 15.14 14.08 -12.05
CA ASN A 286 16.26 13.22 -11.63
C ASN A 286 17.42 14.06 -11.11
#